data_AF-H8XNK3-F1
#
_entry.id   AF-H8XNK3-F1
#
_cell.length_a   1.000
_cell.length_b   1.000
_cell.length_c   1.000
_cell.angle_alpha   90.00
_cell.angle_beta   90.00
_cell.angle_gamma   90.00
#
_symmetry.space_group_name_H-M   'P 1'
#
loop_
_entity.id
_entity.type
_entity.pdbx_description
1 polymer ?
#
loop_
_entity_poly.entity_id
_entity_poly.type
_entity_poly.pdbx_seq_one_letter_code
_entity_poly.pdbx_strand_id
1 'polypeptide(L)'
;MKIELLEEPLIEFADDFLCDDPKKGILTTGFYSLSNNTHNSEINYSIIGTKKQIEIYNEFVEKLKNPIESTSVFKIKNNNVTINSESGEISLFEDDEILNENETPFEGINKKLNPDFPGFNENSCFKCKFQNNPDNDIILKSNEIDNILNGDEKLHNKLFKIIDLFKTAYVELIENNLTGTPDIIILIIGKELFEDFSSIQIGNKWLNFRRILKAEIIALDKNVPIQIILEDTLTGKKKSLQDLSMIAWNYCIAQYYKTANCTPWTIKDIDSDTCYLGISFHKVTESDDNDLRSSIAQAFNKDGKGLIFTGKQFEWNSNKTKVVAPHLKYDYAKELIINVLKQYVKINKHTPKRVVIHKTSDFWDSYINEEYNEVDGIVQGIVEVLGNDVEYDLVTVKSSKIRVLRNGAYPSIRGTMLKISDEKAILYTSGYVPYFNTYPGAYVPVPLQIENIGETPIKEICKEVLALTKMNFNNADYFDSLPITLQFSMKVGEIIQYMPEDVDNPPNKYYFYM
;
A
#
# COMPACT_ATOMS: atom_id res chain seq x y z
N MET A 1 -32.29 -11.32 4.39
CA MET A 1 -31.10 -11.04 3.55
C MET A 1 -31.55 -10.31 2.29
N LYS A 2 -30.86 -9.23 1.91
CA LYS A 2 -31.21 -8.41 0.73
C LYS A 2 -29.95 -8.19 -0.11
N ILE A 3 -30.04 -8.45 -1.41
CA ILE A 3 -28.96 -8.15 -2.35
C ILE A 3 -29.22 -6.79 -2.98
N GLU A 4 -28.21 -5.94 -2.98
CA GLU A 4 -28.22 -4.63 -3.62
C GLU A 4 -26.91 -4.43 -4.39
N LEU A 5 -26.97 -3.66 -5.47
CA LEU A 5 -25.77 -3.17 -6.16
C LEU A 5 -25.51 -1.75 -5.66
N LEU A 6 -24.37 -1.52 -5.04
CA LEU A 6 -23.90 -0.18 -4.69
C LEU A 6 -23.40 0.53 -5.94
N GLU A 7 -23.58 1.85 -5.98
CA GLU A 7 -23.02 2.67 -7.05
C GLU A 7 -21.49 2.62 -6.99
N GLU A 8 -20.86 2.62 -8.16
CA GLU A 8 -19.41 2.62 -8.24
C GLU A 8 -18.87 3.98 -7.79
N PRO A 9 -17.93 4.02 -6.83
CA PRO A 9 -17.41 5.27 -6.29
C PRO A 9 -16.72 6.11 -7.35
N LEU A 10 -17.01 7.41 -7.36
CA LEU A 10 -16.33 8.39 -8.20
C LEU A 10 -15.10 8.96 -7.49
N ILE A 11 -14.04 9.14 -8.26
CA ILE A 11 -12.81 9.82 -7.86
C ILE A 11 -12.66 11.11 -8.65
N GLU A 12 -11.99 12.07 -8.03
CA GLU A 12 -11.88 13.45 -8.44
C GLU A 12 -10.46 13.78 -8.90
N PHE A 13 -10.38 14.52 -10.01
CA PHE A 13 -9.16 14.94 -10.69
C PHE A 13 -9.13 16.46 -10.81
N ALA A 14 -8.25 17.00 -11.66
CA ALA A 14 -8.26 18.42 -11.96
C ALA A 14 -9.63 18.89 -12.50
N ASP A 15 -9.91 20.17 -12.29
CA ASP A 15 -11.11 20.89 -12.71
C ASP A 15 -12.40 20.26 -12.19
N ASP A 16 -12.34 19.72 -10.98
CA ASP A 16 -13.43 19.01 -10.28
C ASP A 16 -14.02 17.85 -11.12
N PHE A 17 -13.23 17.29 -12.05
CA PHE A 17 -13.68 16.23 -12.94
C PHE A 17 -13.82 14.91 -12.19
N LEU A 18 -14.95 14.23 -12.40
CA LEU A 18 -15.30 13.00 -11.71
C LEU A 18 -15.31 11.82 -12.68
N CYS A 19 -14.56 10.78 -12.34
CA CYS A 19 -14.50 9.55 -13.11
C CYS A 19 -14.44 8.35 -12.16
N ASP A 20 -14.83 7.18 -12.66
CA ASP A 20 -14.68 5.92 -11.95
C ASP A 20 -13.28 5.28 -12.14
N ASP A 21 -12.60 5.56 -13.26
CA ASP A 21 -11.28 5.02 -13.62
C ASP A 21 -10.14 6.04 -13.46
N PRO A 22 -9.11 5.75 -12.64
CA PRO A 22 -7.91 6.59 -12.48
C PRO A 22 -7.26 7.02 -13.78
N LYS A 23 -7.05 6.06 -14.70
CA LYS A 23 -6.32 6.32 -15.95
C LYS A 23 -7.11 7.24 -16.86
N LYS A 24 -8.41 6.99 -17.04
CA LYS A 24 -9.29 7.86 -17.82
C LYS A 24 -9.41 9.27 -17.22
N GLY A 25 -9.53 9.39 -15.91
CA GLY A 25 -9.57 10.68 -15.23
C GLY A 25 -8.33 11.52 -15.49
N ILE A 26 -7.16 10.93 -15.26
CA ILE A 26 -5.87 11.59 -15.51
C ILE A 26 -5.71 11.95 -17.00
N LEU A 27 -6.08 11.07 -17.93
CA LEU A 27 -6.02 11.40 -19.36
C LEU A 27 -6.92 12.57 -19.75
N THR A 28 -8.02 12.78 -19.03
CA THR A 28 -9.03 13.79 -19.38
C THR A 28 -8.66 15.17 -18.85
N THR A 29 -8.32 15.29 -17.55
CA THR A 29 -8.03 16.60 -16.93
C THR A 29 -6.67 16.68 -16.24
N GLY A 30 -5.97 15.55 -16.07
CA GLY A 30 -4.69 15.47 -15.38
C GLY A 30 -4.82 15.14 -13.90
N PHE A 31 -3.75 15.35 -13.14
CA PHE A 31 -3.73 15.08 -11.70
C PHE A 31 -4.59 16.05 -10.91
N TYR A 32 -5.25 15.57 -9.85
CA TYR A 32 -6.01 16.40 -8.91
C TYR A 32 -5.22 17.61 -8.37
N SER A 33 -3.93 17.43 -8.12
CA SER A 33 -3.04 18.49 -7.64
C SER A 33 -2.91 19.70 -8.57
N LEU A 34 -3.26 19.57 -9.87
CA LEU A 34 -3.20 20.68 -10.83
C LEU A 34 -4.14 21.83 -10.46
N SER A 35 -5.27 21.52 -9.82
CA SER A 35 -6.28 22.52 -9.48
C SER A 35 -6.13 23.09 -8.08
N ASN A 36 -5.20 22.59 -7.26
CA ASN A 36 -5.08 22.95 -5.84
C ASN A 36 -3.69 23.50 -5.43
N ASN A 37 -2.86 23.92 -6.40
CA ASN A 37 -1.51 24.48 -6.20
C ASN A 37 -0.49 23.55 -5.51
N THR A 38 -0.80 22.25 -5.33
CA THR A 38 0.19 21.29 -4.79
C THR A 38 0.88 20.47 -5.88
N HIS A 39 0.62 20.79 -7.14
CA HIS A 39 1.25 20.15 -8.28
C HIS A 39 2.73 20.47 -8.35
N ASN A 40 3.58 19.43 -8.42
CA ASN A 40 4.96 19.57 -8.81
C ASN A 40 5.15 19.23 -10.30
N SER A 41 5.71 20.15 -11.07
CA SER A 41 6.00 19.97 -12.50
C SER A 41 7.29 19.18 -12.75
N GLU A 42 8.13 19.00 -11.73
CA GLU A 42 9.42 18.32 -11.87
C GLU A 42 9.65 17.34 -10.72
N ILE A 43 9.98 16.10 -11.05
CA ILE A 43 10.43 15.11 -10.05
C ILE A 43 11.94 15.01 -10.16
N ASN A 44 12.64 15.56 -9.18
CA ASN A 44 14.09 15.48 -9.09
C ASN A 44 14.48 14.13 -8.52
N TYR A 45 15.30 13.36 -9.25
CA TYR A 45 15.73 12.05 -8.78
C TYR A 45 17.23 11.83 -8.96
N SER A 46 17.76 10.93 -8.15
CA SER A 46 19.13 10.43 -8.26
C SER A 46 19.14 8.90 -8.22
N ILE A 47 20.15 8.28 -8.81
CA ILE A 47 20.20 6.84 -9.01
C ILE A 47 21.37 6.24 -8.23
N ILE A 48 21.13 5.06 -7.65
CA ILE A 48 22.16 4.19 -7.08
C ILE A 48 22.08 2.84 -7.80
N GLY A 49 23.20 2.46 -8.43
CA GLY A 49 23.30 1.20 -9.16
C GLY A 49 24.66 1.07 -9.84
N THR A 50 24.88 -0.03 -10.54
CA THR A 50 26.07 -0.17 -11.39
C THR A 50 25.98 0.76 -12.61
N LYS A 51 27.13 1.07 -13.23
CA LYS A 51 27.17 1.94 -14.43
C LYS A 51 26.20 1.47 -15.52
N LYS A 52 26.20 0.17 -15.81
CA LYS A 52 25.29 -0.44 -16.80
C LYS A 52 23.82 -0.26 -16.41
N GLN A 53 23.49 -0.42 -15.13
CA GLN A 53 22.12 -0.26 -14.64
C GLN A 53 21.64 1.17 -14.75
N ILE A 54 22.48 2.15 -14.42
CA ILE A 54 22.18 3.58 -14.57
C ILE A 54 21.89 3.91 -16.04
N GLU A 55 22.72 3.42 -16.97
CA GLU A 55 22.49 3.60 -18.42
C GLU A 55 21.13 3.01 -18.86
N ILE A 56 20.81 1.78 -18.44
CA ILE A 56 19.52 1.12 -18.74
C ILE A 56 18.34 1.91 -18.16
N TYR A 57 18.47 2.41 -16.93
CA TYR A 57 17.41 3.17 -16.29
C TYR A 57 17.17 4.52 -16.99
N ASN A 58 18.23 5.20 -17.43
CA ASN A 58 18.10 6.43 -18.20
C ASN A 58 17.37 6.19 -19.53
N GLU A 59 17.70 5.10 -20.26
CA GLU A 59 16.94 4.71 -21.45
C GLU A 59 15.46 4.42 -21.15
N PHE A 60 15.17 3.80 -20.00
CA PHE A 60 13.81 3.55 -19.56
C PHE A 60 13.04 4.87 -19.32
N VAL A 61 13.63 5.82 -18.58
CA VAL A 61 13.02 7.15 -18.35
C VAL A 61 12.80 7.91 -19.66
N GLU A 62 13.74 7.86 -20.61
CA GLU A 62 13.55 8.48 -21.93
C GLU A 62 12.37 7.87 -22.70
N LYS A 63 12.13 6.55 -22.59
CA LYS A 63 10.93 5.91 -23.16
C LYS A 63 9.66 6.45 -22.51
N LEU A 64 9.67 6.61 -21.18
CA LEU A 64 8.51 7.14 -20.45
C LEU A 64 8.14 8.56 -20.86
N LYS A 65 9.06 9.37 -21.41
CA LYS A 65 8.70 10.73 -21.87
C LYS A 65 7.73 10.72 -23.04
N ASN A 66 7.66 9.63 -23.81
CA ASN A 66 6.89 9.54 -25.04
C ASN A 66 5.66 8.63 -24.87
N PRO A 67 4.65 8.74 -25.76
CA PRO A 67 3.54 7.80 -25.76
C PRO A 67 4.02 6.35 -25.94
N ILE A 68 3.45 5.42 -25.18
CA ILE A 68 3.74 3.98 -25.26
C ILE A 68 2.43 3.26 -25.55
N GLU A 69 2.37 2.58 -26.69
CA GLU A 69 1.21 1.79 -27.07
C GLU A 69 1.11 0.52 -26.20
N SER A 70 -0.08 0.24 -25.69
CA SER A 70 -0.33 -0.99 -24.94
C SER A 70 -0.43 -2.21 -25.85
N THR A 71 0.06 -3.34 -25.36
CA THR A 71 0.06 -4.60 -26.12
C THR A 71 -1.32 -5.25 -26.11
N SER A 72 -1.62 -6.00 -27.19
CA SER A 72 -2.85 -6.80 -27.30
C SER A 72 -2.86 -8.05 -26.43
N VAL A 73 -1.69 -8.45 -25.93
CA VAL A 73 -1.51 -9.59 -25.03
C VAL A 73 -0.94 -9.05 -23.73
N PHE A 74 -1.67 -9.24 -22.64
CA PHE A 74 -1.24 -8.90 -21.29
C PHE A 74 -1.85 -9.91 -20.31
N LYS A 75 -1.18 -10.13 -19.17
CA LYS A 75 -1.74 -11.00 -18.13
C LYS A 75 -2.51 -10.13 -17.13
N ILE A 76 -3.64 -10.65 -16.69
CA ILE A 76 -4.46 -10.00 -15.68
C ILE A 76 -3.78 -10.19 -14.33
N LYS A 77 -3.50 -9.10 -13.62
CA LYS A 77 -2.87 -9.15 -12.31
C LYS A 77 -3.81 -9.83 -11.30
N ASN A 78 -3.26 -10.70 -10.45
CA ASN A 78 -4.02 -11.25 -9.33
C ASN A 78 -4.07 -10.22 -8.19
N ASN A 79 -5.13 -9.42 -8.12
CA ASN A 79 -5.35 -8.48 -7.02
C ASN A 79 -6.19 -9.10 -5.87
N ASN A 80 -6.46 -10.41 -5.90
CA ASN A 80 -7.27 -11.07 -4.87
C ASN A 80 -6.44 -11.37 -3.62
N VAL A 81 -6.49 -10.45 -2.66
CA VAL A 81 -5.90 -10.67 -1.35
C VAL A 81 -6.88 -11.50 -0.50
N THR A 82 -6.45 -12.70 -0.10
CA THR A 82 -7.21 -13.50 0.87
C THR A 82 -6.70 -13.20 2.28
N ILE A 83 -7.57 -12.63 3.11
CA ILE A 83 -7.32 -12.51 4.55
C ILE A 83 -7.36 -13.90 5.16
N ASN A 84 -6.23 -14.38 5.68
CA ASN A 84 -6.20 -15.60 6.45
C ASN A 84 -6.92 -15.36 7.79
N SER A 85 -8.14 -15.89 7.90
CA SER A 85 -8.98 -15.73 9.08
C SER A 85 -8.38 -16.35 10.35
N GLU A 86 -7.37 -17.21 10.20
CA GLU A 86 -6.71 -17.91 11.30
C GLU A 86 -5.40 -17.29 11.74
N SER A 87 -4.90 -16.20 11.14
CA SER A 87 -3.71 -15.51 11.66
C SER A 87 -3.86 -13.99 11.69
N GLY A 88 -4.81 -13.43 10.93
CA GLY A 88 -4.87 -12.00 10.67
C GLY A 88 -3.71 -11.48 9.81
N GLU A 89 -2.73 -12.34 9.53
CA GLU A 89 -1.63 -12.09 8.60
C GLU A 89 -2.14 -12.31 7.18
N ILE A 90 -1.77 -11.38 6.32
CA ILE A 90 -2.01 -11.43 4.88
C ILE A 90 -0.64 -11.27 4.27
N SER A 91 -0.29 -12.15 3.35
CA SER A 91 0.87 -11.89 2.52
C SER A 91 0.47 -10.93 1.40
N LEU A 92 0.78 -9.65 1.57
CA LEU A 92 0.48 -8.63 0.57
C LEU A 92 1.42 -8.69 -0.65
N PHE A 93 2.49 -9.49 -0.56
CA PHE A 93 3.54 -9.58 -1.59
C PHE A 93 4.02 -11.01 -1.89
N GLU A 94 3.48 -12.07 -1.29
CA GLU A 94 3.76 -13.45 -1.78
C GLU A 94 3.39 -13.60 -3.26
N ASP A 95 2.49 -12.77 -3.79
CA ASP A 95 2.09 -12.76 -5.19
C ASP A 95 3.11 -12.09 -6.14
N ASP A 96 4.10 -11.33 -5.65
CA ASP A 96 5.24 -10.90 -6.48
C ASP A 96 6.29 -12.03 -6.61
N GLU A 97 6.26 -13.01 -5.70
CA GLU A 97 7.23 -14.12 -5.62
C GLU A 97 6.70 -15.44 -6.22
N ILE A 98 5.39 -15.67 -6.22
CA ILE A 98 4.79 -16.80 -6.95
C ILE A 98 4.34 -16.33 -8.33
N LEU A 99 5.30 -16.14 -9.22
CA LEU A 99 5.05 -16.20 -10.67
C LEU A 99 4.50 -17.59 -10.99
N ASN A 100 3.20 -17.80 -10.86
CA ASN A 100 2.56 -19.00 -11.37
C ASN A 100 2.71 -19.00 -12.89
N GLU A 101 3.71 -19.73 -13.39
CA GLU A 101 3.97 -19.92 -14.83
C GLU A 101 2.74 -20.47 -15.58
N ASN A 102 1.75 -20.98 -14.83
CA ASN A 102 0.49 -21.54 -15.32
C ASN A 102 -0.63 -20.52 -15.57
N GLU A 103 -0.43 -19.22 -15.30
CA GLU A 103 -1.46 -18.22 -15.64
C GLU A 103 -1.55 -18.00 -17.16
N THR A 104 -2.74 -18.24 -17.71
CA THR A 104 -3.04 -18.03 -19.13
C THR A 104 -3.13 -16.53 -19.42
N PRO A 105 -2.35 -16.00 -20.38
CA PRO A 105 -2.47 -14.62 -20.80
C PRO A 105 -3.86 -14.30 -21.31
N PHE A 106 -4.37 -13.11 -20.96
CA PHE A 106 -5.53 -12.59 -21.64
C PHE A 106 -5.09 -12.18 -23.05
N GLU A 107 -5.70 -12.81 -24.05
CA GLU A 107 -5.51 -12.47 -25.45
C GLU A 107 -6.70 -11.63 -25.90
N GLY A 108 -6.48 -10.31 -26.08
CA GLY A 108 -7.54 -9.41 -26.52
C GLY A 108 -7.22 -7.94 -26.28
N ILE A 109 -7.64 -7.09 -27.21
CA ILE A 109 -7.45 -5.64 -27.10
C ILE A 109 -8.58 -5.06 -26.25
N ASN A 110 -8.32 -4.83 -24.95
CA ASN A 110 -9.20 -4.05 -24.08
C ASN A 110 -8.50 -2.74 -23.68
N LYS A 111 -8.57 -1.72 -24.55
CA LYS A 111 -7.94 -0.41 -24.30
C LYS A 111 -8.54 0.36 -23.11
N LYS A 112 -9.70 -0.06 -22.57
CA LYS A 112 -10.19 0.51 -21.30
C LYS A 112 -9.43 -0.05 -20.11
N LEU A 113 -9.17 -1.37 -20.12
CA LEU A 113 -8.43 -2.04 -19.06
C LEU A 113 -6.92 -1.77 -19.15
N ASN A 114 -6.38 -1.82 -20.37
CA ASN A 114 -4.97 -1.58 -20.68
C ASN A 114 -4.84 -0.44 -21.71
N PRO A 115 -5.04 0.83 -21.30
CA PRO A 115 -4.89 1.99 -22.19
C PRO A 115 -3.42 2.24 -22.56
N ASP A 116 -3.22 3.01 -23.63
CA ASP A 116 -1.89 3.53 -23.98
C ASP A 116 -1.41 4.49 -22.89
N PHE A 117 -0.09 4.56 -22.72
CA PHE A 117 0.53 5.55 -21.85
C PHE A 117 0.77 6.84 -22.66
N PRO A 118 0.34 8.02 -22.17
CA PRO A 118 0.40 9.26 -22.95
C PRO A 118 1.80 9.90 -22.99
N GLY A 119 2.75 9.38 -22.22
CA GLY A 119 4.07 9.96 -22.01
C GLY A 119 4.10 10.92 -20.81
N PHE A 120 5.16 10.87 -20.02
CA PHE A 120 5.37 11.68 -18.81
C PHE A 120 6.25 12.88 -19.13
N ASN A 121 5.63 14.00 -19.49
CA ASN A 121 6.30 15.25 -19.83
C ASN A 121 5.41 16.48 -19.57
N GLU A 122 5.97 17.67 -19.72
CA GLU A 122 5.29 18.95 -19.48
C GLU A 122 4.07 19.20 -20.39
N ASN A 123 4.07 18.61 -21.59
CA ASN A 123 3.02 18.81 -22.60
C ASN A 123 1.92 17.75 -22.53
N SER A 124 2.09 16.68 -21.75
CA SER A 124 1.09 15.63 -21.59
C SER A 124 0.08 15.97 -20.49
N CYS A 125 -0.91 15.11 -20.29
CA CYS A 125 -1.91 15.28 -19.24
C CYS A 125 -1.32 15.33 -17.82
N PHE A 126 -0.09 14.81 -17.64
CA PHE A 126 0.59 14.84 -16.35
C PHE A 126 1.20 16.22 -16.02
N LYS A 127 1.55 17.03 -17.04
CA LYS A 127 2.25 18.32 -16.88
C LYS A 127 3.48 18.26 -15.97
N CYS A 128 4.13 17.09 -15.95
CA CYS A 128 5.21 16.77 -15.03
C CYS A 128 6.31 16.01 -15.79
N LYS A 129 7.59 16.22 -15.42
CA LYS A 129 8.73 15.51 -16.01
C LYS A 129 9.69 15.00 -14.95
N PHE A 130 10.45 13.99 -15.30
CA PHE A 130 11.59 13.51 -14.52
C PHE A 130 12.83 14.36 -14.81
N GLN A 131 13.50 14.82 -13.76
CA GLN A 131 14.73 15.61 -13.84
C GLN A 131 15.83 14.90 -13.03
N ASN A 132 16.97 14.65 -13.66
CA ASN A 132 18.13 14.06 -13.00
C ASN A 132 19.37 14.91 -13.25
N ASN A 133 20.22 14.97 -12.23
CA ASN A 133 21.57 15.47 -12.32
C ASN A 133 22.52 14.26 -12.18
N PRO A 134 23.14 13.78 -13.28
CA PRO A 134 23.99 12.61 -13.27
C PRO A 134 25.20 12.72 -12.33
N ASP A 135 25.64 13.95 -12.02
CA ASP A 135 26.76 14.18 -11.11
C ASP A 135 26.44 13.76 -9.66
N ASN A 136 25.16 13.58 -9.33
CA ASN A 136 24.70 13.12 -8.01
C ASN A 136 24.46 11.60 -7.96
N ASP A 137 24.53 10.89 -9.08
CA ASP A 137 24.29 9.45 -9.10
C ASP A 137 25.48 8.70 -8.48
N ILE A 138 25.20 7.67 -7.67
CA ILE A 138 26.25 6.84 -7.06
C ILE A 138 26.42 5.54 -7.84
N ILE A 139 27.62 5.36 -8.39
CA ILE A 139 28.00 4.17 -9.15
C ILE A 139 28.55 3.10 -8.20
N LEU A 140 27.79 2.02 -8.03
CA LEU A 140 28.27 0.81 -7.35
C LEU A 140 29.23 0.05 -8.27
N LYS A 141 30.38 -0.38 -7.74
CA LYS A 141 31.37 -1.16 -8.50
C LYS A 141 30.89 -2.61 -8.63
N SER A 142 30.76 -3.11 -9.85
CA SER A 142 30.35 -4.50 -10.10
C SER A 142 31.23 -5.50 -9.35
N ASN A 143 32.56 -5.32 -9.38
CA ASN A 143 33.48 -6.21 -8.65
C ASN A 143 33.22 -6.27 -7.14
N GLU A 144 32.72 -5.19 -6.52
CA GLU A 144 32.41 -5.18 -5.09
C GLU A 144 31.19 -6.05 -4.78
N ILE A 145 30.15 -5.93 -5.61
CA ILE A 145 28.97 -6.78 -5.55
C ILE A 145 29.36 -8.25 -5.81
N ASP A 146 30.14 -8.51 -6.85
CA ASP A 146 30.61 -9.85 -7.22
C ASP A 146 31.46 -10.47 -6.12
N ASN A 147 32.30 -9.69 -5.44
CA ASN A 147 33.10 -10.17 -4.31
C ASN A 147 32.22 -10.59 -3.12
N ILE A 148 31.13 -9.86 -2.85
CA ILE A 148 30.18 -10.22 -1.79
C ILE A 148 29.40 -11.48 -2.18
N LEU A 149 28.92 -11.55 -3.43
CA LEU A 149 28.20 -12.70 -3.97
C LEU A 149 29.05 -13.97 -3.97
N ASN A 150 30.29 -13.90 -4.42
CA ASN A 150 31.20 -15.05 -4.54
C ASN A 150 31.98 -15.38 -3.27
N GLY A 151 31.86 -14.59 -2.20
CA GLY A 151 32.56 -14.84 -0.94
C GLY A 151 32.14 -16.16 -0.27
N ASP A 152 32.97 -16.71 0.61
CA ASP A 152 32.68 -17.97 1.33
C ASP A 152 31.71 -17.81 2.51
N GLU A 153 31.18 -16.61 2.73
CA GLU A 153 30.29 -16.32 3.85
C GLU A 153 28.89 -16.91 3.68
N LYS A 154 28.21 -17.11 4.81
CA LYS A 154 26.81 -17.54 4.81
C LYS A 154 25.93 -16.50 4.10
N LEU A 155 24.88 -16.98 3.43
CA LEU A 155 23.97 -16.16 2.64
C LEU A 155 23.39 -14.95 3.41
N HIS A 156 23.05 -15.11 4.69
CA HIS A 156 22.55 -14.01 5.52
C HIS A 156 23.60 -12.91 5.78
N ASN A 157 24.89 -13.25 5.92
CA ASN A 157 25.93 -12.24 6.08
C ASN A 157 26.14 -11.45 4.78
N LYS A 158 26.07 -12.15 3.64
CA LYS A 158 26.10 -11.52 2.31
C LYS A 158 24.93 -10.55 2.14
N LEU A 159 23.72 -10.95 2.54
CA LEU A 159 22.52 -10.10 2.51
C LEU A 159 22.77 -8.77 3.25
N PHE A 160 23.23 -8.83 4.50
CA PHE A 160 23.48 -7.62 5.29
C PHE A 160 24.61 -6.75 4.71
N LYS A 161 25.64 -7.36 4.11
CA LYS A 161 26.69 -6.61 3.39
C LYS A 161 26.17 -5.88 2.16
N ILE A 162 25.27 -6.50 1.39
CA ILE A 162 24.63 -5.83 0.25
C ILE A 162 23.72 -4.69 0.75
N ILE A 163 22.97 -4.91 1.83
CA ILE A 163 22.14 -3.86 2.44
C ILE A 163 23.01 -2.68 2.89
N ASP A 164 24.13 -2.95 3.56
CA ASP A 164 25.08 -1.94 4.02
C ASP A 164 25.73 -1.17 2.85
N LEU A 165 26.02 -1.85 1.73
CA LEU A 165 26.50 -1.22 0.50
C LEU A 165 25.49 -0.20 -0.04
N PHE A 166 24.21 -0.56 -0.17
CA PHE A 166 23.17 0.36 -0.63
C PHE A 166 22.89 1.48 0.38
N LYS A 167 22.91 1.16 1.68
CA LYS A 167 22.73 2.12 2.78
C LYS A 167 23.84 3.17 2.78
N THR A 168 25.10 2.74 2.64
CA THR A 168 26.27 3.62 2.56
C THR A 168 26.18 4.52 1.33
N ALA A 169 25.84 3.97 0.16
CA ALA A 169 25.64 4.75 -1.05
C ALA A 169 24.51 5.77 -0.91
N TYR A 170 23.41 5.42 -0.22
CA TYR A 170 22.31 6.34 0.06
C TYR A 170 22.75 7.50 0.96
N VAL A 171 23.52 7.23 2.02
CA VAL A 171 24.07 8.28 2.89
C VAL A 171 25.03 9.18 2.11
N GLU A 172 25.95 8.58 1.35
CA GLU A 172 26.92 9.32 0.52
C GLU A 172 26.22 10.26 -0.46
N LEU A 173 25.16 9.77 -1.13
CA LEU A 173 24.37 10.56 -2.08
C LEU A 173 23.75 11.79 -1.40
N ILE A 174 23.17 11.62 -0.22
CA ILE A 174 22.50 12.72 0.50
C ILE A 174 23.52 13.73 1.05
N GLU A 175 24.65 13.27 1.58
CA GLU A 175 25.64 14.12 2.21
C GLU A 175 26.50 14.89 1.21
N ASN A 176 26.75 14.33 0.03
CA ASN A 176 27.58 14.94 -1.01
C ASN A 176 26.78 15.65 -2.12
N ASN A 177 25.46 15.78 -1.98
CA ASN A 177 24.64 16.36 -3.03
C ASN A 177 24.92 17.85 -3.24
N LEU A 178 25.39 18.21 -4.43
CA LEU A 178 25.80 19.57 -4.79
C LEU A 178 24.63 20.46 -5.21
N THR A 179 23.49 19.89 -5.63
CA THR A 179 22.36 20.62 -6.25
C THR A 179 21.07 20.61 -5.44
N GLY A 180 21.13 20.20 -4.17
CA GLY A 180 19.98 20.08 -3.28
C GLY A 180 19.42 18.65 -3.22
N THR A 181 18.66 18.35 -2.15
CA THR A 181 18.13 17.01 -1.89
C THR A 181 17.16 16.57 -3.01
N PRO A 182 17.32 15.36 -3.57
CA PRO A 182 16.40 14.87 -4.60
C PRO A 182 15.03 14.58 -3.96
N ASP A 183 13.97 14.62 -4.76
CA ASP A 183 12.64 14.22 -4.33
C ASP A 183 12.59 12.71 -4.07
N ILE A 184 13.32 11.91 -4.85
CA ILE A 184 13.31 10.43 -4.79
C ILE A 184 14.70 9.88 -5.14
N ILE A 185 15.14 8.82 -4.45
CA ILE A 185 16.35 8.06 -4.81
C ILE A 185 15.95 6.69 -5.40
N ILE A 186 16.45 6.39 -6.59
CA ILE A 186 16.17 5.14 -7.31
C ILE A 186 17.27 4.13 -7.00
N LEU A 187 16.92 2.97 -6.44
CA LEU A 187 17.83 1.85 -6.21
C LEU A 187 17.57 0.78 -7.26
N ILE A 188 18.57 0.45 -8.08
CA ILE A 188 18.45 -0.59 -9.10
C ILE A 188 19.06 -1.89 -8.57
N ILE A 189 18.25 -2.93 -8.51
CA ILE A 189 18.67 -4.26 -8.06
C ILE A 189 18.91 -5.14 -9.28
N GLY A 190 20.13 -5.66 -9.38
CA GLY A 190 20.52 -6.60 -10.42
C GLY A 190 19.80 -7.93 -10.28
N LYS A 191 19.67 -8.64 -11.41
CA LYS A 191 19.00 -9.94 -11.46
C LYS A 191 19.60 -10.95 -10.47
N GLU A 192 20.92 -11.08 -10.46
CA GLU A 192 21.64 -12.04 -9.59
C GLU A 192 21.38 -11.75 -8.10
N LEU A 193 21.42 -10.48 -7.69
CA LEU A 193 21.06 -10.07 -6.33
C LEU A 193 19.62 -10.43 -5.98
N PHE A 194 18.69 -10.21 -6.91
CA PHE A 194 17.29 -10.51 -6.66
C PHE A 194 17.03 -12.01 -6.53
N GLU A 195 17.62 -12.83 -7.40
CA GLU A 195 17.49 -14.29 -7.34
C GLU A 195 18.07 -14.88 -6.04
N ASP A 196 19.21 -14.37 -5.57
CA ASP A 196 19.88 -14.89 -4.37
C ASP A 196 19.31 -14.36 -3.04
N PHE A 197 18.79 -13.12 -3.02
CA PHE A 197 18.47 -12.42 -1.77
C PHE A 197 17.01 -12.00 -1.59
N SER A 198 16.13 -12.13 -2.60
CA SER A 198 14.73 -11.68 -2.53
C SER A 198 14.04 -12.09 -1.22
N SER A 199 14.05 -13.40 -0.92
CA SER A 199 13.56 -13.97 0.33
C SER A 199 14.46 -15.12 0.79
N ILE A 200 15.03 -15.00 1.99
CA ILE A 200 15.96 -15.97 2.58
C ILE A 200 15.37 -16.57 3.85
N GLN A 201 15.35 -17.89 3.93
CA GLN A 201 14.94 -18.60 5.14
C GLN A 201 16.11 -18.76 6.12
N ILE A 202 15.93 -18.30 7.37
CA ILE A 202 16.84 -18.53 8.49
C ILE A 202 16.06 -19.21 9.62
N GLY A 203 16.29 -20.50 9.81
CA GLY A 203 15.50 -21.32 10.74
C GLY A 203 14.02 -21.31 10.35
N ASN A 204 13.17 -20.81 11.25
CA ASN A 204 11.73 -20.68 11.02
C ASN A 204 11.29 -19.29 10.55
N LYS A 205 12.24 -18.37 10.31
CA LYS A 205 11.97 -16.98 9.93
C LYS A 205 12.37 -16.76 8.46
N TRP A 206 11.60 -15.94 7.76
CA TRP A 206 11.90 -15.49 6.40
C TRP A 206 12.34 -14.03 6.44
N LEU A 207 13.52 -13.76 5.89
CA LEU A 207 14.06 -12.42 5.70
C LEU A 207 13.78 -11.97 4.28
N ASN A 208 13.21 -10.78 4.12
CA ASN A 208 12.95 -10.21 2.80
C ASN A 208 13.86 -9.00 2.55
N PHE A 209 14.66 -9.07 1.49
CA PHE A 209 15.68 -8.04 1.20
C PHE A 209 15.08 -6.64 1.06
N ARG A 210 13.97 -6.50 0.32
CA ARG A 210 13.31 -5.19 0.10
C ARG A 210 12.85 -4.57 1.41
N ARG A 211 12.22 -5.37 2.28
CA ARG A 211 11.66 -4.90 3.55
C ARG A 211 12.78 -4.41 4.48
N ILE A 212 13.86 -5.18 4.61
CA ILE A 212 15.01 -4.83 5.45
C ILE A 212 15.71 -3.58 4.91
N LEU A 213 16.01 -3.53 3.60
CA LEU A 213 16.66 -2.37 3.00
C LEU A 213 15.86 -1.07 3.20
N LYS A 214 14.54 -1.13 3.06
CA LYS A 214 13.66 0.01 3.37
C LYS A 214 13.72 0.40 4.85
N ALA A 215 13.65 -0.57 5.76
CA ALA A 215 13.68 -0.31 7.20
C ALA A 215 14.98 0.39 7.62
N GLU A 216 16.12 -0.15 7.17
CA GLU A 216 17.47 0.40 7.42
C GLU A 216 17.64 1.83 6.88
N ILE A 217 17.11 2.12 5.69
CA ILE A 217 17.19 3.46 5.10
C ILE A 217 16.27 4.45 5.83
N ILE A 218 15.06 4.02 6.20
CA ILE A 218 14.11 4.85 6.94
C ILE A 218 14.67 5.21 8.33
N ALA A 219 15.36 4.28 8.98
CA ALA A 219 15.98 4.46 10.30
C ALA A 219 17.06 5.56 10.33
N LEU A 220 17.60 5.97 9.16
CA LEU A 220 18.61 7.03 9.08
C LEU A 220 18.05 8.45 9.26
N ASP A 221 16.72 8.63 9.30
CA ASP A 221 16.02 9.92 9.45
C ASP A 221 16.46 11.02 8.45
N LYS A 222 16.90 10.62 7.25
CA LYS A 222 17.30 11.56 6.18
C LYS A 222 16.11 12.08 5.35
N ASN A 223 14.92 11.52 5.56
CA ASN A 223 13.64 11.98 4.98
C ASN A 223 13.55 12.06 3.43
N VAL A 224 14.36 11.28 2.70
CA VAL A 224 14.26 11.12 1.23
C VAL A 224 13.70 9.74 0.89
N PRO A 225 12.56 9.62 0.19
CA PRO A 225 11.99 8.33 -0.15
C PRO A 225 12.80 7.60 -1.21
N ILE A 226 12.81 6.26 -1.13
CA ILE A 226 13.45 5.40 -2.12
C ILE A 226 12.44 4.70 -3.03
N GLN A 227 12.84 4.44 -4.26
CA GLN A 227 12.17 3.52 -5.18
C GLN A 227 13.13 2.40 -5.56
N ILE A 228 12.78 1.17 -5.20
CA ILE A 228 13.52 -0.02 -5.62
C ILE A 228 12.95 -0.50 -6.95
N ILE A 229 13.80 -0.78 -7.93
CA ILE A 229 13.42 -1.32 -9.23
C ILE A 229 14.38 -2.43 -9.66
N LEU A 230 13.86 -3.48 -10.29
CA LEU A 230 14.68 -4.60 -10.78
C LEU A 230 15.19 -4.30 -12.19
N GLU A 231 16.44 -4.66 -12.48
CA GLU A 231 17.04 -4.56 -13.82
C GLU A 231 16.19 -5.31 -14.88
N ASP A 232 15.62 -6.45 -14.51
CA ASP A 232 14.76 -7.25 -15.38
C ASP A 232 13.44 -6.53 -15.75
N THR A 233 12.91 -5.67 -14.86
CA THR A 233 11.74 -4.83 -15.16
C THR A 233 12.10 -3.76 -16.19
N LEU A 234 13.27 -3.12 -16.04
CA LEU A 234 13.74 -2.08 -16.97
C LEU A 234 14.04 -2.62 -18.37
N THR A 235 14.61 -3.82 -18.44
CA THR A 235 14.99 -4.47 -19.70
C THR A 235 13.84 -5.22 -20.38
N GLY A 236 12.66 -5.32 -19.74
CA GLY A 236 11.52 -6.09 -20.23
C GLY A 236 11.76 -7.60 -20.27
N LYS A 237 12.79 -8.09 -19.57
CA LYS A 237 13.15 -9.52 -19.48
C LYS A 237 12.47 -10.23 -18.34
N LYS A 238 11.98 -9.50 -17.33
CA LYS A 238 11.10 -10.07 -16.32
C LYS A 238 9.95 -10.72 -17.08
N LYS A 239 9.59 -11.97 -16.74
CA LYS A 239 8.31 -12.57 -17.13
C LYS A 239 7.17 -11.81 -16.43
N SER A 240 7.06 -10.53 -16.72
CA SER A 240 6.11 -9.60 -16.14
C SER A 240 4.74 -9.92 -16.70
N LEU A 241 3.75 -9.92 -15.81
CA LEU A 241 2.35 -10.00 -16.20
C LEU A 241 1.90 -8.75 -16.98
N GLN A 242 2.60 -7.63 -16.78
CA GLN A 242 2.25 -6.30 -17.28
C GLN A 242 3.15 -5.88 -18.43
N ASP A 243 2.55 -5.24 -19.44
CA ASP A 243 3.26 -4.62 -20.55
C ASP A 243 3.93 -3.29 -20.14
N LEU A 244 4.72 -2.72 -21.07
CA LEU A 244 5.45 -1.48 -20.80
C LEU A 244 4.49 -0.29 -20.51
N SER A 245 3.31 -0.26 -21.13
CA SER A 245 2.31 0.78 -20.88
C SER A 245 1.84 0.75 -19.42
N MET A 246 1.45 -0.42 -18.90
CA MET A 246 1.01 -0.54 -17.51
C MET A 246 2.14 -0.32 -16.52
N ILE A 247 3.35 -0.78 -16.82
CA ILE A 247 4.54 -0.46 -16.02
C ILE A 247 4.73 1.07 -15.95
N ALA A 248 4.62 1.77 -17.08
CA ALA A 248 4.75 3.23 -17.15
C ALA A 248 3.69 3.95 -16.32
N TRP A 249 2.41 3.55 -16.45
CA TRP A 249 1.30 4.07 -15.65
C TRP A 249 1.55 3.92 -14.14
N ASN A 250 1.86 2.70 -13.71
CA ASN A 250 2.08 2.40 -12.29
C ASN A 250 3.31 3.13 -11.75
N TYR A 251 4.40 3.10 -12.50
CA TYR A 251 5.66 3.73 -12.10
C TYR A 251 5.53 5.24 -11.94
N CYS A 252 4.92 5.93 -12.92
CA CYS A 252 4.79 7.39 -12.89
C CYS A 252 3.85 7.87 -11.77
N ILE A 253 2.73 7.18 -11.55
CA ILE A 253 1.81 7.53 -10.45
C ILE A 253 2.47 7.32 -9.09
N ALA A 254 3.19 6.21 -8.90
CA ALA A 254 3.88 5.92 -7.66
C ALA A 254 5.00 6.94 -7.36
N GLN A 255 5.79 7.34 -8.36
CA GLN A 255 6.80 8.38 -8.18
C GLN A 255 6.15 9.74 -7.93
N TYR A 256 5.11 10.09 -8.68
CA TYR A 256 4.41 11.35 -8.48
C TYR A 256 3.90 11.50 -7.04
N TYR A 257 3.31 10.44 -6.47
CA TYR A 257 2.84 10.46 -5.09
C TYR A 257 3.97 10.46 -4.04
N LYS A 258 5.15 9.94 -4.37
CA LYS A 258 6.36 10.02 -3.52
C LYS A 258 6.91 11.44 -3.44
N THR A 259 6.68 12.26 -4.45
CA THR A 259 7.01 13.69 -4.43
C THR A 259 6.03 14.43 -3.50
N ALA A 260 6.56 15.11 -2.48
CA ALA A 260 5.76 15.63 -1.38
C ALA A 260 4.57 16.50 -1.85
N ASN A 261 3.38 16.24 -1.30
CA ASN A 261 2.12 16.96 -1.55
C ASN A 261 1.46 16.74 -2.92
N CYS A 262 1.99 15.82 -3.74
CA CYS A 262 1.43 15.49 -5.05
C CYS A 262 0.41 14.35 -4.95
N THR A 263 -0.87 14.67 -4.91
CA THR A 263 -1.95 13.66 -4.91
C THR A 263 -2.50 13.49 -6.33
N PRO A 264 -2.48 12.28 -6.92
CA PRO A 264 -2.90 12.08 -8.29
C PRO A 264 -4.44 12.14 -8.46
N TRP A 265 -5.22 11.66 -7.49
CA TRP A 265 -6.68 11.78 -7.40
C TRP A 265 -7.16 11.70 -5.94
N THR A 266 -8.40 12.13 -5.68
CA THR A 266 -9.07 11.94 -4.38
C THR A 266 -10.45 11.29 -4.54
N ILE A 267 -11.11 10.90 -3.46
CA ILE A 267 -12.50 10.40 -3.49
C ILE A 267 -13.45 11.54 -3.22
N LYS A 268 -14.52 11.64 -4.02
CA LYS A 268 -15.59 12.61 -3.80
C LYS A 268 -16.49 12.22 -2.63
N ASP A 269 -16.98 10.98 -2.64
CA ASP A 269 -18.08 10.50 -1.80
C ASP A 269 -17.62 10.00 -0.41
N ILE A 270 -16.60 10.63 0.17
CA ILE A 270 -16.17 10.41 1.55
C ILE A 270 -16.27 11.73 2.32
N ASP A 271 -16.81 11.65 3.53
CA ASP A 271 -16.96 12.79 4.43
C ASP A 271 -15.59 13.35 4.84
N SER A 272 -15.41 14.65 4.64
CA SER A 272 -14.18 15.37 4.99
C SER A 272 -13.96 15.46 6.50
N ASP A 273 -15.02 15.33 7.30
CA ASP A 273 -14.97 15.42 8.76
C ASP A 273 -14.82 14.03 9.43
N THR A 274 -14.66 12.97 8.64
CA THR A 274 -14.44 11.60 9.13
C THR A 274 -12.95 11.23 9.13
N CYS A 275 -12.46 10.71 10.26
CA CYS A 275 -11.14 10.12 10.39
C CYS A 275 -11.21 8.61 10.20
N TYR A 276 -10.59 8.10 9.13
CA TYR A 276 -10.51 6.66 8.89
C TYR A 276 -9.22 6.09 9.45
N LEU A 277 -9.32 5.10 10.32
CA LEU A 277 -8.21 4.42 10.95
C LEU A 277 -8.09 2.98 10.45
N GLY A 278 -6.89 2.51 10.13
CA GLY A 278 -6.60 1.08 9.98
C GLY A 278 -5.75 0.59 11.15
N ILE A 279 -6.10 -0.54 11.76
CA ILE A 279 -5.30 -1.21 12.78
C ILE A 279 -4.89 -2.59 12.27
N SER A 280 -3.59 -2.87 12.31
CA SER A 280 -3.02 -4.19 12.02
C SER A 280 -1.97 -4.57 13.05
N PHE A 281 -1.65 -5.86 13.11
CA PHE A 281 -0.70 -6.39 14.07
C PHE A 281 0.34 -7.24 13.37
N HIS A 282 1.57 -7.17 13.87
CA HIS A 282 2.73 -7.81 13.27
C HIS A 282 3.54 -8.54 14.33
N LYS A 283 4.15 -9.66 13.94
CA LYS A 283 5.10 -10.38 14.80
C LYS A 283 6.40 -9.59 14.89
N VAL A 284 6.99 -9.55 16.07
CA VAL A 284 8.33 -8.97 16.24
C VAL A 284 9.34 -10.05 15.90
N THR A 285 10.21 -9.79 14.91
CA THR A 285 11.12 -10.80 14.36
C THR A 285 12.32 -11.08 15.28
N GLU A 286 12.61 -10.21 16.26
CA GLU A 286 13.82 -10.31 17.09
C GLU A 286 13.65 -11.13 18.38
N SER A 287 12.43 -11.40 18.84
CA SER A 287 12.22 -12.25 20.01
C SER A 287 12.33 -13.74 19.66
N ASP A 288 13.01 -14.51 20.52
CA ASP A 288 12.91 -15.97 20.57
C ASP A 288 11.49 -16.42 20.98
N ASP A 289 10.70 -15.49 21.51
CA ASP A 289 9.30 -15.67 21.86
C ASP A 289 8.38 -15.33 20.67
N ASN A 290 7.66 -16.33 20.17
CA ASN A 290 6.69 -16.20 19.08
C ASN A 290 5.40 -15.46 19.48
N ASP A 291 5.25 -15.07 20.75
CA ASP A 291 4.06 -14.41 21.28
C ASP A 291 4.14 -12.88 21.20
N LEU A 292 5.31 -12.27 20.98
CA LEU A 292 5.42 -10.81 20.94
C LEU A 292 4.80 -10.22 19.65
N ARG A 293 3.96 -9.20 19.82
CA ARG A 293 3.27 -8.49 18.72
C ARG A 293 3.47 -7.00 18.85
N SER A 294 3.43 -6.31 17.72
CA SER A 294 3.32 -4.85 17.67
C SER A 294 2.05 -4.44 16.93
N SER A 295 1.40 -3.37 17.38
CA SER A 295 0.24 -2.80 16.69
C SER A 295 0.66 -1.62 15.82
N ILE A 296 0.02 -1.47 14.67
CA ILE A 296 0.22 -0.34 13.77
C ILE A 296 -1.15 0.24 13.49
N ALA A 297 -1.32 1.50 13.88
CA ALA A 297 -2.51 2.26 13.67
C ALA A 297 -2.22 3.38 12.67
N GLN A 298 -3.16 3.65 11.78
CA GLN A 298 -2.94 4.67 10.77
C GLN A 298 -4.20 5.43 10.42
N ALA A 299 -4.15 6.74 10.59
CA ALA A 299 -5.28 7.64 10.32
C ALA A 299 -5.18 8.26 8.92
N PHE A 300 -6.31 8.38 8.23
CA PHE A 300 -6.46 8.99 6.92
C PHE A 300 -7.54 10.07 6.98
N ASN A 301 -7.30 11.14 6.24
CA ASN A 301 -8.32 12.12 5.88
C ASN A 301 -8.77 11.91 4.42
N LYS A 302 -9.74 12.71 3.97
CA LYS A 302 -10.26 12.68 2.58
C LYS A 302 -9.16 12.83 1.52
N ASP A 303 -8.14 13.65 1.77
CA ASP A 303 -7.02 13.87 0.83
C ASP A 303 -6.10 12.64 0.67
N GLY A 304 -6.33 11.56 1.42
CA GLY A 304 -5.43 10.41 1.46
C GLY A 304 -4.12 10.68 2.21
N LYS A 305 -4.03 11.78 2.95
CA LYS A 305 -2.87 12.11 3.79
C LYS A 305 -2.91 11.22 5.03
N GLY A 306 -2.26 10.07 4.90
CA GLY A 306 -2.11 9.08 5.96
C GLY A 306 -1.07 9.50 7.01
N LEU A 307 -1.36 9.22 8.28
CA LEU A 307 -0.44 9.37 9.41
C LEU A 307 -0.22 8.02 10.08
N ILE A 308 1.04 7.57 10.11
CA ILE A 308 1.44 6.29 10.70
C ILE A 308 1.74 6.45 12.17
N PHE A 309 1.22 5.50 12.96
CA PHE A 309 1.50 5.33 14.37
C PHE A 309 1.91 3.89 14.64
N THR A 310 3.12 3.74 15.16
CA THR A 310 3.61 2.50 15.74
C THR A 310 3.19 2.42 17.20
N GLY A 311 2.39 1.42 17.52
CA GLY A 311 2.06 1.09 18.89
C GLY A 311 3.21 0.36 19.59
N LYS A 312 3.12 0.25 20.91
CA LYS A 312 4.05 -0.52 21.74
C LYS A 312 4.01 -2.01 21.41
N GLN A 313 5.12 -2.69 21.64
CA GLN A 313 5.16 -4.15 21.65
C GLN A 313 4.38 -4.69 22.85
N PHE A 314 3.67 -5.81 22.66
CA PHE A 314 2.90 -6.49 23.70
C PHE A 314 2.93 -8.01 23.50
N GLU A 315 2.86 -8.75 24.60
CA GLU A 315 2.77 -10.21 24.55
C GLU A 315 1.35 -10.65 24.16
N TRP A 316 1.27 -11.57 23.20
CA TRP A 316 0.05 -12.16 22.71
C TRP A 316 0.16 -13.68 22.67
N ASN A 317 -0.54 -14.34 23.59
CA ASN A 317 -0.53 -15.79 23.68
C ASN A 317 -1.78 -16.39 23.01
N SER A 318 -1.62 -16.85 21.77
CA SER A 318 -2.73 -17.44 21.00
C SER A 318 -3.25 -18.75 21.58
N ASN A 319 -2.42 -19.48 22.35
CA ASN A 319 -2.83 -20.74 22.97
C ASN A 319 -3.81 -20.52 24.12
N LYS A 320 -3.63 -19.44 24.89
CA LYS A 320 -4.51 -19.05 26.01
C LYS A 320 -5.86 -18.57 25.51
N THR A 321 -5.87 -17.71 24.48
CA THR A 321 -7.08 -17.09 23.94
C THR A 321 -7.82 -17.98 22.93
N LYS A 322 -7.18 -19.05 22.44
CA LYS A 322 -7.68 -19.97 21.40
C LYS A 322 -8.04 -19.27 20.09
N VAL A 323 -7.51 -18.06 19.89
CA VAL A 323 -7.57 -17.33 18.63
C VAL A 323 -6.16 -16.84 18.32
N VAL A 324 -5.81 -16.79 17.04
CA VAL A 324 -4.45 -16.45 16.63
C VAL A 324 -4.27 -14.96 16.42
N ALA A 325 -5.33 -14.28 15.98
CA ALA A 325 -5.31 -12.85 15.79
C ALA A 325 -5.30 -12.12 17.14
N PRO A 326 -4.40 -11.14 17.33
CA PRO A 326 -4.29 -10.42 18.59
C PRO A 326 -5.44 -9.47 18.86
N HIS A 327 -5.70 -9.31 20.15
CA HIS A 327 -6.67 -8.37 20.71
C HIS A 327 -5.98 -7.52 21.77
N LEU A 328 -6.41 -6.26 21.89
CA LEU A 328 -5.77 -5.32 22.80
C LEU A 328 -6.40 -5.35 24.19
N LYS A 329 -5.59 -5.07 25.21
CA LYS A 329 -6.09 -4.74 26.55
C LYS A 329 -6.64 -3.33 26.56
N TYR A 330 -7.56 -3.06 27.48
CA TYR A 330 -8.23 -1.77 27.64
C TYR A 330 -7.26 -0.58 27.66
N ASP A 331 -6.28 -0.59 28.56
CA ASP A 331 -5.36 0.55 28.75
C ASP A 331 -4.54 0.85 27.50
N TYR A 332 -4.07 -0.20 26.81
CA TYR A 332 -3.26 -0.05 25.61
C TYR A 332 -4.10 0.39 24.41
N ALA A 333 -5.31 -0.16 24.25
CA ALA A 333 -6.24 0.26 23.21
C ALA A 333 -6.61 1.76 23.36
N LYS A 334 -6.86 2.19 24.60
CA LYS A 334 -7.11 3.59 24.95
C LYS A 334 -5.91 4.48 24.62
N GLU A 335 -4.71 4.11 25.05
CA GLU A 335 -3.49 4.87 24.80
C GLU A 335 -3.20 5.02 23.30
N LEU A 336 -3.32 3.92 22.55
CA LEU A 336 -3.12 3.90 21.10
C LEU A 336 -4.01 4.93 20.40
N ILE A 337 -5.31 4.91 20.68
CA ILE A 337 -6.27 5.83 20.08
C ILE A 337 -6.02 7.28 20.47
N ILE A 338 -5.71 7.54 21.75
CA ILE A 338 -5.38 8.89 22.22
C ILE A 338 -4.21 9.47 21.43
N ASN A 339 -3.14 8.69 21.26
CA ASN A 339 -1.94 9.12 20.57
C ASN A 339 -2.21 9.41 19.09
N VAL A 340 -2.93 8.50 18.42
CA VAL A 340 -3.30 8.64 17.01
C VAL A 340 -4.16 9.88 16.77
N LEU A 341 -5.24 10.06 17.54
CA LEU A 341 -6.19 11.15 17.34
C LEU A 341 -5.59 12.51 17.69
N LYS A 342 -4.78 12.62 18.77
CA LYS A 342 -4.10 13.88 19.11
C LYS A 342 -3.20 14.37 17.97
N GLN A 343 -2.50 13.44 17.33
CA GLN A 343 -1.61 13.75 16.22
C GLN A 343 -2.38 14.03 14.93
N TYR A 344 -3.46 13.30 14.68
CA TYR A 344 -4.40 13.60 13.59
C TYR A 344 -4.92 15.04 13.69
N VAL A 345 -5.42 15.45 14.86
CA VAL A 345 -5.93 16.81 15.10
C VAL A 345 -4.82 17.85 14.94
N LYS A 346 -3.63 17.59 15.48
CA LYS A 346 -2.47 18.49 15.39
C LYS A 346 -2.07 18.77 13.95
N ILE A 347 -2.07 17.76 13.09
CA ILE A 347 -1.58 17.86 11.71
C ILE A 347 -2.66 18.40 10.78
N ASN A 348 -3.88 17.89 10.87
CA ASN A 348 -5.00 18.35 10.04
C ASN A 348 -5.54 19.72 10.48
N LYS A 349 -5.16 20.19 11.68
CA LYS A 349 -5.68 21.42 12.31
C LYS A 349 -7.22 21.44 12.34
N HIS A 350 -7.81 20.25 12.40
CA HIS A 350 -9.24 20.01 12.33
C HIS A 350 -9.58 18.81 13.22
N THR A 351 -10.69 18.93 13.93
CA THR A 351 -11.21 17.88 14.81
C THR A 351 -12.28 17.09 14.07
N PRO A 352 -12.08 15.78 13.83
CA PRO A 352 -13.07 14.98 13.12
C PRO A 352 -14.35 14.83 13.96
N LYS A 353 -15.49 14.78 13.28
CA LYS A 353 -16.80 14.54 13.92
C LYS A 353 -17.15 13.06 14.02
N ARG A 354 -16.47 12.22 13.21
CA ARG A 354 -16.67 10.78 13.19
C ARG A 354 -15.34 10.05 13.04
N VAL A 355 -15.21 8.90 13.72
CA VAL A 355 -14.03 8.04 13.66
C VAL A 355 -14.42 6.63 13.21
N VAL A 356 -13.87 6.18 12.09
CA VAL A 356 -14.13 4.84 11.54
C VAL A 356 -12.86 4.01 11.67
N ILE A 357 -12.91 2.87 12.36
CA ILE A 357 -11.72 2.03 12.62
C ILE A 357 -11.88 0.68 11.92
N HIS A 358 -11.01 0.42 10.95
CA HIS A 358 -10.91 -0.86 10.25
C HIS A 358 -9.91 -1.81 10.92
N LYS A 359 -10.36 -3.05 11.14
CA LYS A 359 -9.53 -4.15 11.67
C LYS A 359 -9.84 -5.45 10.91
N THR A 360 -8.88 -6.37 10.82
CA THR A 360 -9.07 -7.69 10.18
C THR A 360 -9.51 -8.80 11.13
N SER A 361 -9.44 -8.56 12.45
CA SER A 361 -10.02 -9.41 13.48
C SER A 361 -11.20 -8.74 14.16
N ASP A 362 -12.02 -9.54 14.86
CA ASP A 362 -13.16 -9.00 15.59
C ASP A 362 -12.71 -8.01 16.66
N PHE A 363 -13.63 -7.13 17.04
CA PHE A 363 -13.47 -6.29 18.21
C PHE A 363 -14.00 -7.03 19.45
N TRP A 364 -13.18 -7.11 20.50
CA TRP A 364 -13.55 -7.73 21.78
C TRP A 364 -13.89 -6.69 22.84
N ASP A 365 -15.02 -6.90 23.50
CA ASP A 365 -15.44 -6.16 24.69
C ASP A 365 -15.28 -7.03 25.95
N SER A 366 -15.58 -6.42 27.10
CA SER A 366 -15.56 -7.11 28.40
C SER A 366 -16.54 -8.29 28.51
N TYR A 367 -17.57 -8.37 27.67
CA TYR A 367 -18.52 -9.48 27.65
C TYR A 367 -17.97 -10.69 26.88
N ILE A 368 -17.22 -10.46 25.80
CA ILE A 368 -16.56 -11.50 25.01
C ILE A 368 -15.31 -12.02 25.74
N ASN A 369 -14.51 -11.11 26.30
CA ASN A 369 -13.29 -11.47 27.02
C ASN A 369 -12.94 -10.46 28.12
N GLU A 370 -12.85 -10.94 29.37
CA GLU A 370 -12.56 -10.09 30.53
C GLU A 370 -11.14 -9.48 30.51
N GLU A 371 -10.15 -10.19 29.95
CA GLU A 371 -8.75 -9.73 29.91
C GLU A 371 -8.48 -8.77 28.73
N TYR A 372 -9.20 -8.97 27.62
CA TYR A 372 -8.97 -8.26 26.36
C TYR A 372 -10.23 -7.48 25.97
N ASN A 373 -10.26 -6.23 26.42
CA ASN A 373 -11.38 -5.32 26.25
C ASN A 373 -10.95 -4.09 25.42
N GLU A 374 -10.82 -4.30 24.12
CA GLU A 374 -10.37 -3.27 23.19
C GLU A 374 -11.49 -2.30 22.79
N VAL A 375 -12.75 -2.76 22.73
CA VAL A 375 -13.90 -1.89 22.40
C VAL A 375 -14.00 -0.75 23.40
N ASP A 376 -14.08 -1.06 24.70
CA ASP A 376 -14.27 -0.02 25.72
C ASP A 376 -13.03 0.91 25.80
N GLY A 377 -11.83 0.35 25.61
CA GLY A 377 -10.59 1.13 25.58
C GLY A 377 -10.55 2.10 24.40
N ILE A 378 -10.90 1.63 23.21
CA ILE A 378 -10.99 2.44 21.99
C ILE A 378 -12.00 3.58 22.18
N VAL A 379 -13.22 3.26 22.58
CA VAL A 379 -14.31 4.24 22.77
C VAL A 379 -13.90 5.30 23.81
N GLN A 380 -13.33 4.87 24.93
CA GLN A 380 -12.85 5.81 25.95
C GLN A 380 -11.73 6.72 25.42
N GLY A 381 -10.82 6.18 24.58
CA GLY A 381 -9.77 6.96 23.94
C GLY A 381 -10.31 8.00 22.95
N ILE A 382 -11.33 7.64 22.17
CA ILE A 382 -12.03 8.55 21.25
C ILE A 382 -12.66 9.70 22.05
N VAL A 383 -13.46 9.36 23.06
CA VAL A 383 -14.20 10.33 23.90
C VAL A 383 -13.26 11.28 24.63
N GLU A 384 -12.12 10.79 25.14
CA GLU A 384 -11.16 11.63 25.85
C GLU A 384 -10.53 12.70 24.95
N VAL A 385 -10.33 12.43 23.67
CA VAL A 385 -9.71 13.38 22.73
C VAL A 385 -10.75 14.28 22.04
N LEU A 386 -11.91 13.73 21.67
CA LEU A 386 -12.87 14.38 20.79
C LEU A 386 -14.17 14.80 21.49
N GLY A 387 -14.42 14.33 22.71
CA GLY A 387 -15.64 14.60 23.48
C GLY A 387 -16.73 13.52 23.30
N ASN A 388 -17.85 13.68 23.99
CA ASN A 388 -18.93 12.68 24.02
C ASN A 388 -19.82 12.66 22.76
N ASP A 389 -19.84 13.76 22.00
CA ASP A 389 -20.76 13.92 20.85
C ASP A 389 -20.18 13.37 19.54
N VAL A 390 -19.00 12.76 19.59
CA VAL A 390 -18.31 12.19 18.43
C VAL A 390 -18.92 10.85 18.04
N GLU A 391 -19.18 10.66 16.75
CA GLU A 391 -19.65 9.39 16.23
C GLU A 391 -18.48 8.43 16.00
N TYR A 392 -18.71 7.13 16.14
CA TYR A 392 -17.69 6.13 15.82
C TYR A 392 -18.29 4.85 15.22
N ASP A 393 -17.47 4.18 14.41
CA ASP A 393 -17.78 2.89 13.81
C ASP A 393 -16.55 1.98 13.88
N LEU A 394 -16.68 0.83 14.54
CA LEU A 394 -15.64 -0.19 14.62
C LEU A 394 -15.96 -1.28 13.58
N VAL A 395 -15.24 -1.24 12.47
CA VAL A 395 -15.54 -2.02 11.27
C VAL A 395 -14.56 -3.18 11.13
N THR A 396 -15.07 -4.39 11.30
CA THR A 396 -14.32 -5.62 11.04
C THR A 396 -14.44 -6.00 9.57
N VAL A 397 -13.30 -6.22 8.90
CA VAL A 397 -13.21 -6.59 7.48
C VAL A 397 -12.50 -7.94 7.34
N LYS A 398 -13.21 -8.96 6.88
CA LYS A 398 -12.70 -10.32 6.74
C LYS A 398 -12.95 -10.89 5.36
N SER A 399 -12.21 -11.93 4.97
CA SER A 399 -12.60 -12.76 3.83
C SER A 399 -13.93 -13.45 4.12
N SER A 400 -14.90 -13.32 3.24
CA SER A 400 -16.16 -14.04 3.36
C SER A 400 -15.99 -15.52 3.00
N LYS A 401 -16.57 -16.39 3.82
CA LYS A 401 -16.73 -17.83 3.52
C LYS A 401 -17.90 -18.11 2.58
N ILE A 402 -18.75 -17.11 2.35
CA ILE A 402 -19.96 -17.21 1.52
C ILE A 402 -19.74 -16.40 0.24
N ARG A 403 -20.17 -16.96 -0.90
CA ARG A 403 -20.14 -16.30 -2.20
C ARG A 403 -21.54 -16.25 -2.79
N VAL A 404 -21.90 -15.09 -3.34
CA VAL A 404 -23.09 -14.89 -4.17
C VAL A 404 -22.79 -15.39 -5.58
N LEU A 405 -23.71 -16.19 -6.14
CA LEU A 405 -23.63 -16.68 -7.51
C LEU A 405 -24.52 -15.83 -8.43
N ARG A 406 -24.05 -15.63 -9.65
CA ARG A 406 -24.76 -14.93 -10.72
C ARG A 406 -24.86 -15.85 -11.94
N ASN A 407 -25.96 -15.79 -12.67
CA ASN A 407 -26.06 -16.43 -13.97
C ASN A 407 -25.14 -15.74 -14.98
N GLY A 408 -24.23 -16.50 -15.60
CA GLY A 408 -23.30 -16.03 -16.63
C GLY A 408 -21.89 -16.59 -16.46
N ALA A 409 -20.99 -16.19 -17.35
CA ALA A 409 -19.58 -16.60 -17.32
C ALA A 409 -18.70 -15.74 -16.41
N TYR A 410 -19.18 -14.55 -16.00
CA TYR A 410 -18.45 -13.61 -15.16
C TYR A 410 -18.92 -13.67 -13.69
N PRO A 411 -18.02 -13.34 -12.73
CA PRO A 411 -18.39 -13.27 -11.33
C PRO A 411 -19.41 -12.16 -11.05
N SER A 412 -19.86 -12.10 -9.79
CA SER A 412 -20.70 -11.01 -9.28
C SER A 412 -20.07 -9.64 -9.58
N ILE A 413 -20.94 -8.65 -9.78
CA ILE A 413 -20.51 -7.29 -10.13
C ILE A 413 -19.81 -6.67 -8.92
N ARG A 414 -18.71 -5.96 -9.13
CA ARG A 414 -18.11 -5.13 -8.07
C ARG A 414 -19.17 -4.15 -7.53
N GLY A 415 -19.21 -3.97 -6.22
CA GLY A 415 -20.26 -3.23 -5.51
C GLY A 415 -21.49 -4.07 -5.17
N THR A 416 -21.56 -5.36 -5.54
CA THR A 416 -22.64 -6.24 -5.06
C THR A 416 -22.53 -6.41 -3.54
N MET A 417 -23.59 -6.03 -2.83
CA MET A 417 -23.71 -6.16 -1.38
C MET A 417 -24.85 -7.12 -1.04
N LEU A 418 -24.58 -8.12 -0.18
CA LEU A 418 -25.58 -8.94 0.47
C LEU A 418 -25.70 -8.49 1.93
N LYS A 419 -26.77 -7.77 2.27
CA LYS A 419 -27.09 -7.41 3.65
C LYS A 419 -27.58 -8.65 4.40
N ILE A 420 -26.85 -9.05 5.45
CA ILE A 420 -27.18 -10.18 6.31
C ILE A 420 -28.05 -9.71 7.48
N SER A 421 -27.59 -8.68 8.20
CA SER A 421 -28.31 -7.98 9.29
C SER A 421 -28.08 -6.47 9.18
N ASP A 422 -28.46 -5.69 10.20
CA ASP A 422 -28.24 -4.24 10.24
C ASP A 422 -26.76 -3.89 10.51
N GLU A 423 -26.01 -4.83 11.07
CA GLU A 423 -24.60 -4.70 11.46
C GLU A 423 -23.65 -5.49 10.54
N LYS A 424 -24.19 -6.40 9.71
CA LYS A 424 -23.38 -7.35 8.92
C LYS A 424 -23.77 -7.43 7.46
N ALA A 425 -22.77 -7.41 6.59
CA ALA A 425 -22.93 -7.57 5.14
C ALA A 425 -21.79 -8.36 4.51
N ILE A 426 -22.02 -8.86 3.30
CA ILE A 426 -20.98 -9.34 2.38
C ILE A 426 -20.88 -8.35 1.22
N LEU A 427 -19.69 -7.86 0.93
CA LEU A 427 -19.40 -6.85 -0.08
C LEU A 427 -18.40 -7.40 -1.11
N TYR A 428 -18.77 -7.34 -2.39
CA TYR A 428 -17.86 -7.60 -3.49
C TYR A 428 -17.05 -6.33 -3.82
N THR A 429 -15.87 -6.18 -3.24
CA THR A 429 -14.89 -5.17 -3.66
C THR A 429 -14.18 -5.60 -4.95
N SER A 430 -13.94 -6.88 -5.17
CA SER A 430 -13.47 -7.41 -6.45
C SER A 430 -14.62 -8.10 -7.20
N GLY A 431 -14.72 -7.88 -8.51
CA GLY A 431 -15.79 -8.48 -9.30
C GLY A 431 -15.85 -7.96 -10.73
N TYR A 432 -16.84 -8.42 -11.50
CA TYR A 432 -17.07 -7.94 -12.85
C TYR A 432 -17.24 -6.42 -12.86
N VAL A 433 -16.51 -5.75 -13.75
CA VAL A 433 -16.54 -4.30 -13.93
C VAL A 433 -17.29 -3.99 -15.23
N PRO A 434 -18.51 -3.43 -15.16
CA PRO A 434 -19.28 -3.10 -16.35
C PRO A 434 -18.54 -2.17 -17.32
N TYR A 435 -17.77 -1.22 -16.79
CA TYR A 435 -16.98 -0.28 -17.58
C TYR A 435 -15.98 -0.99 -18.52
N PHE A 436 -15.26 -2.00 -18.00
CA PHE A 436 -14.32 -2.83 -18.77
C PHE A 436 -14.97 -3.96 -19.56
N ASN A 437 -16.25 -4.25 -19.29
CA ASN A 437 -16.95 -5.42 -19.77
C ASN A 437 -16.20 -6.75 -19.45
N THR A 438 -15.46 -6.78 -18.35
CA THR A 438 -14.72 -7.97 -17.89
C THR A 438 -14.41 -7.87 -16.40
N TYR A 439 -13.87 -8.94 -15.82
CA TYR A 439 -13.30 -8.95 -14.48
C TYR A 439 -11.76 -8.95 -14.59
N PRO A 440 -11.07 -7.91 -14.07
CA PRO A 440 -9.63 -7.84 -14.11
C PRO A 440 -8.97 -8.59 -12.94
N GLY A 441 -9.34 -9.87 -12.72
CA GLY A 441 -8.60 -10.77 -11.83
C GLY A 441 -8.53 -12.20 -12.36
N ALA A 442 -7.55 -12.97 -11.88
CA ALA A 442 -7.27 -14.32 -12.37
C ALA A 442 -8.23 -15.39 -11.79
N TYR A 443 -8.63 -15.25 -10.53
CA TYR A 443 -9.43 -16.24 -9.80
C TYR A 443 -10.82 -15.72 -9.43
N VAL A 444 -11.75 -16.63 -9.12
CA VAL A 444 -13.08 -16.25 -8.63
C VAL A 444 -12.92 -15.33 -7.40
N PRO A 445 -13.44 -14.09 -7.45
CA PRO A 445 -13.20 -13.10 -6.41
C PRO A 445 -13.75 -13.58 -5.06
N VAL A 446 -12.99 -13.29 -4.01
CA VAL A 446 -13.39 -13.51 -2.63
C VAL A 446 -14.02 -12.21 -2.11
N PRO A 447 -15.33 -12.18 -1.81
CA PRO A 447 -15.93 -10.98 -1.26
C PRO A 447 -15.50 -10.78 0.19
N LEU A 448 -15.66 -9.55 0.68
CA LEU A 448 -15.39 -9.20 2.06
C LEU A 448 -16.65 -9.40 2.91
N GLN A 449 -16.50 -9.96 4.10
CA GLN A 449 -17.48 -9.89 5.16
C GLN A 449 -17.19 -8.64 5.99
N ILE A 450 -18.19 -7.77 6.10
CA ILE A 450 -18.11 -6.50 6.82
C ILE A 450 -19.05 -6.58 8.02
N GLU A 451 -18.53 -6.26 9.19
CA GLU A 451 -19.30 -6.15 10.44
C GLU A 451 -19.02 -4.78 11.06
N ASN A 452 -20.05 -4.09 11.54
CA ASN A 452 -19.94 -2.77 12.16
C ASN A 452 -20.44 -2.80 13.61
N ILE A 453 -19.67 -2.23 14.52
CA ILE A 453 -20.13 -1.81 15.85
C ILE A 453 -20.17 -0.28 15.84
N GLY A 454 -21.37 0.28 15.67
CA GLY A 454 -21.61 1.71 15.54
C GLY A 454 -23.05 1.98 15.09
N GLU A 455 -23.42 3.25 14.99
CA GLU A 455 -24.79 3.65 14.61
C GLU A 455 -24.96 3.80 13.09
N THR A 456 -23.86 3.86 12.33
CA THR A 456 -23.93 4.05 10.88
C THR A 456 -24.54 2.81 10.21
N PRO A 457 -25.54 2.97 9.33
CA PRO A 457 -26.12 1.86 8.59
C PRO A 457 -25.06 1.09 7.79
N ILE A 458 -25.06 -0.24 7.89
CA ILE A 458 -24.06 -1.11 7.22
C ILE A 458 -23.90 -0.85 5.72
N LYS A 459 -24.96 -0.35 5.05
CA LYS A 459 -24.91 0.05 3.64
C LYS A 459 -23.94 1.20 3.39
N GLU A 460 -23.94 2.22 4.26
CA GLU A 460 -23.05 3.37 4.12
C GLU A 460 -21.61 2.97 4.45
N ILE A 461 -21.40 2.15 5.48
CA ILE A 461 -20.09 1.52 5.75
C ILE A 461 -19.57 0.76 4.53
N CYS A 462 -20.42 -0.04 3.86
CA CYS A 462 -20.01 -0.77 2.67
C CYS A 462 -19.66 0.16 1.49
N LYS A 463 -20.34 1.30 1.33
CA LYS A 463 -19.97 2.31 0.32
C LYS A 463 -18.62 2.93 0.62
N GLU A 464 -18.36 3.28 1.87
CA GLU A 464 -17.08 3.85 2.32
C GLU A 464 -15.92 2.87 2.10
N VAL A 465 -16.10 1.60 2.51
CA VAL A 465 -15.12 0.53 2.24
C VAL A 465 -14.88 0.36 0.75
N LEU A 466 -15.93 0.35 -0.07
CA LEU A 466 -15.81 0.25 -1.53
C LEU A 466 -15.05 1.44 -2.12
N ALA A 467 -15.30 2.66 -1.63
CA ALA A 467 -14.61 3.87 -2.06
C ALA A 467 -13.12 3.82 -1.71
N LEU A 468 -12.78 3.48 -0.46
CA LEU A 468 -11.40 3.40 0.03
C LEU A 468 -10.51 2.39 -0.72
N THR A 469 -11.10 1.44 -1.46
CA THR A 469 -10.33 0.55 -2.35
C THR A 469 -9.74 1.24 -3.58
N LYS A 470 -10.13 2.50 -3.87
CA LYS A 470 -9.61 3.30 -4.99
C LYS A 470 -8.47 4.24 -4.63
N MET A 471 -8.00 4.24 -3.37
CA MET A 471 -7.02 5.22 -2.86
C MET A 471 -5.60 4.68 -2.77
N ASN A 472 -5.27 3.64 -3.52
CA ASN A 472 -3.92 3.11 -3.55
C ASN A 472 -3.10 3.75 -4.65
N PHE A 473 -2.28 4.73 -4.28
CA PHE A 473 -1.38 5.44 -5.20
C PHE A 473 -0.09 4.66 -5.54
N ASN A 474 0.03 3.38 -5.18
CA ASN A 474 1.12 2.52 -5.63
C ASN A 474 0.98 2.09 -7.10
N ASN A 475 -0.22 2.19 -7.66
CA ASN A 475 -0.54 1.73 -9.01
C ASN A 475 -1.67 2.60 -9.59
N ALA A 476 -1.98 2.38 -10.86
CA ALA A 476 -3.05 3.03 -11.60
C ALA A 476 -4.27 2.11 -11.78
N ASP A 477 -4.39 1.05 -10.97
CA ASP A 477 -5.44 0.05 -11.09
C ASP A 477 -6.79 0.67 -10.75
N TYR A 478 -7.86 0.10 -11.29
CA TYR A 478 -9.23 0.60 -11.11
C TYR A 478 -9.72 0.47 -9.64
N PHE A 479 -9.20 -0.53 -8.93
CA PHE A 479 -9.37 -0.75 -7.49
C PHE A 479 -8.36 -1.77 -6.98
N ASP A 480 -8.23 -1.85 -5.67
CA ASP A 480 -7.73 -3.03 -4.96
C ASP A 480 -8.84 -3.83 -4.26
N SER A 481 -8.50 -5.03 -3.79
CA SER A 481 -9.43 -5.89 -3.06
C SER A 481 -9.74 -5.42 -1.64
N LEU A 482 -8.83 -4.68 -1.00
CA LEU A 482 -8.95 -4.19 0.38
C LEU A 482 -8.95 -2.66 0.44
N PRO A 483 -9.64 -2.04 1.42
CA PRO A 483 -9.58 -0.60 1.61
C PRO A 483 -8.14 -0.17 1.97
N ILE A 484 -7.74 1.03 1.52
CA ILE A 484 -6.37 1.55 1.72
C ILE A 484 -5.96 1.54 3.20
N THR A 485 -6.90 1.74 4.12
CA THR A 485 -6.66 1.74 5.57
C THR A 485 -5.99 0.47 6.06
N LEU A 486 -6.44 -0.70 5.56
CA LEU A 486 -5.89 -1.99 5.94
C LEU A 486 -4.64 -2.34 5.14
N GLN A 487 -4.68 -2.16 3.81
CA GLN A 487 -3.53 -2.46 2.96
C GLN A 487 -2.29 -1.74 3.45
N PHE A 488 -2.44 -0.48 3.81
CA PHE A 488 -1.34 0.34 4.24
C PHE A 488 -0.83 -0.08 5.61
N SER A 489 -1.69 -0.14 6.64
CA SER A 489 -1.27 -0.48 8.00
C SER A 489 -0.45 -1.78 8.02
N MET A 490 -0.84 -2.72 7.15
CA MET A 490 -0.15 -3.98 6.97
C MET A 490 1.18 -3.84 6.21
N LYS A 491 1.23 -3.13 5.06
CA LYS A 491 2.49 -2.88 4.32
C LYS A 491 3.55 -2.20 5.19
N VAL A 492 3.12 -1.27 6.03
CA VAL A 492 4.01 -0.59 6.97
C VAL A 492 4.61 -1.59 7.95
N GLY A 493 3.79 -2.46 8.55
CA GLY A 493 4.30 -3.40 9.54
C GLY A 493 5.24 -4.45 9.00
N GLU A 494 5.09 -4.81 7.73
CA GLU A 494 6.06 -5.64 7.05
C GLU A 494 7.47 -5.04 7.02
N ILE A 495 7.60 -3.70 7.03
CA ILE A 495 8.87 -2.98 7.05
C ILE A 495 9.30 -2.68 8.48
N ILE A 496 8.37 -2.20 9.32
CA ILE A 496 8.68 -1.77 10.70
C ILE A 496 9.20 -2.92 11.56
N GLN A 497 8.78 -4.16 11.31
CA GLN A 497 9.32 -5.32 12.02
C GLN A 497 10.85 -5.53 11.87
N TYR A 498 11.48 -4.83 10.91
CA TYR A 498 12.93 -4.84 10.67
C TYR A 498 13.60 -3.52 11.07
N MET A 499 12.88 -2.58 11.69
CA MET A 499 13.49 -1.33 12.16
C MET A 499 14.27 -1.55 13.46
N PRO A 500 15.42 -0.88 13.62
CA PRO A 500 16.14 -0.83 14.89
C PRO A 500 15.28 -0.28 16.05
N GLU A 501 15.51 -0.77 17.28
CA GLU A 501 14.73 -0.41 18.47
C GLU A 501 14.84 1.08 18.87
N ASP A 502 15.90 1.77 18.45
CA ASP A 502 16.18 3.17 18.77
C ASP A 502 15.42 4.18 17.89
N VAL A 503 14.64 3.70 16.91
CA VAL A 503 13.80 4.55 16.06
C VAL A 503 12.46 4.85 16.76
N ASP A 504 12.44 5.90 17.57
CA ASP A 504 11.26 6.29 18.35
C ASP A 504 10.06 6.75 17.50
N ASN A 505 10.31 7.42 16.37
CA ASN A 505 9.27 8.01 15.52
C ASN A 505 9.62 7.89 14.04
N PRO A 506 9.26 6.78 13.38
CA PRO A 506 9.53 6.65 11.96
C PRO A 506 8.66 7.63 11.15
N PRO A 507 9.05 7.99 9.91
CA PRO A 507 8.33 8.95 9.08
C PRO A 507 6.85 8.60 8.95
N ASN A 508 5.98 9.59 9.11
CA ASN A 508 4.54 9.33 9.20
C ASN A 508 3.81 9.22 7.85
N LYS A 509 4.51 9.48 6.73
CA LYS A 509 3.91 9.49 5.39
C LYS A 509 4.03 8.14 4.70
N TYR A 510 2.99 7.75 3.97
CA TYR A 510 2.95 6.44 3.30
C TYR A 510 4.12 6.15 2.40
N TYR A 511 4.52 7.16 1.64
CA TYR A 511 5.30 6.93 0.45
C TYR A 511 6.70 6.44 0.76
N PHE A 512 7.16 6.59 2.01
CA PHE A 512 8.38 5.96 2.53
C PHE A 512 8.27 4.43 2.56
N TYR A 513 7.08 3.88 2.79
CA TYR A 513 6.78 2.46 2.94
C TYR A 513 6.30 1.80 1.64
N MET A 514 6.06 2.59 0.59
CA MET A 514 5.66 2.11 -0.76
C MET A 514 6.79 1.42 -1.51
#